data_AF-A0AAD7TEZ2-F1
#
_entry.id   AF-A0AAD7TEZ2-F1
#
_cell.length_a   1.000
_cell.length_b   1.000
_cell.length_c   1.000
_cell.angle_alpha   90.00
_cell.angle_beta   90.00
_cell.angle_gamma   90.00
#
_symmetry.space_group_name_H-M   'P 1'
#
loop_
_entity.id
_entity.type
_entity.pdbx_description
1 polymer ?
#
loop_
_entity_poly.entity_id
_entity_poly.type
_entity_poly.pdbx_seq_one_letter_code
_entity_poly.pdbx_strand_id
1 'polypeptide(L)'
;MASAAQSGTSTPFSSTTTLSAPPTPKLKAAANDLQRIAESGAITASTLVEYIASRTASSSTVFVYDLAEQAGFGSLTKSWAEAGSETAPVVSLQTRAGAGLSLAGRLSQGSSKDAAKGAILTAYTTPAGLAAMAQSFAYLPRATQNSRLVIQVPTVTPVGERFALSPTLASLTPSLPLLPEGFAVLLSATPQEAVELATLSYQLTNNHVIHLFDHYSSARETGHVATPPVVLPEPGLTLEDGLKKAGYSAFEYAGDQNAQTVVVLANGPLALTAKALASHVPGLGVVIVRVLRPWNEEALRSVIPASVKKVHVFDDVPTETTQGALYLDVFATLLNPLERGPTVKAHRIVPARTQEFLNDVATFLTFVADLLPSSSPVPSLAVPNLKKLLFFSTPQSTLSALPKMVETVFLPHKSLVSRLLTDYDVFSRPGGVAADRIVLSSPRA
;
A
#
# COMPACT_ATOMS: atom_id res chain seq x y z
N MET A 1 2.87 -26.77 -55.83
CA MET A 1 3.93 -26.81 -54.81
C MET A 1 3.97 -25.47 -54.11
N ALA A 2 3.36 -25.36 -52.94
CA ALA A 2 3.33 -24.15 -52.13
C ALA A 2 4.54 -24.16 -51.18
N SER A 3 5.36 -23.12 -51.19
CA SER A 3 6.50 -23.00 -50.27
C SER A 3 6.03 -22.51 -48.91
N ALA A 4 6.46 -23.20 -47.86
CA ALA A 4 6.17 -22.91 -46.47
C ALA A 4 6.71 -21.54 -46.04
N ALA A 5 5.82 -20.66 -45.58
CA ALA A 5 6.19 -19.47 -44.82
C ALA A 5 6.52 -19.89 -43.38
N GLN A 6 7.77 -19.66 -42.96
CA GLN A 6 8.19 -19.81 -41.57
C GLN A 6 7.50 -18.73 -40.72
N SER A 7 6.53 -19.16 -39.91
CA SER A 7 5.94 -18.38 -38.83
C SER A 7 6.90 -18.36 -37.64
N GLY A 8 7.85 -17.43 -37.64
CA GLY A 8 8.61 -17.02 -36.46
C GLY A 8 7.97 -15.80 -35.83
N THR A 9 6.87 -15.97 -35.09
CA THR A 9 6.31 -14.90 -34.26
C THR A 9 7.23 -14.68 -33.06
N SER A 10 8.13 -13.70 -33.17
CA SER A 10 8.83 -13.15 -32.02
C SER A 10 7.81 -12.58 -31.05
N THR A 11 7.71 -13.14 -29.85
CA THR A 11 7.02 -12.49 -28.73
C THR A 11 7.71 -11.14 -28.47
N PRO A 12 6.97 -10.02 -28.40
CA PRO A 12 7.59 -8.76 -27.99
C PRO A 12 8.00 -8.89 -26.52
N PHE A 13 9.28 -8.69 -26.24
CA PHE A 13 9.88 -8.60 -24.89
C PHE A 13 9.39 -7.39 -24.06
N SER A 14 8.30 -6.74 -24.45
CA SER A 14 7.73 -5.63 -23.70
C SER A 14 6.81 -6.20 -22.62
N SER A 15 7.16 -6.01 -21.35
CA SER A 15 6.21 -6.14 -20.25
C SER A 15 4.99 -5.28 -20.57
N THR A 16 3.81 -5.91 -20.62
CA THR A 16 2.53 -5.20 -20.74
C THR A 16 2.16 -4.74 -19.34
N THR A 17 2.09 -3.44 -19.11
CA THR A 17 1.70 -2.86 -17.81
C THR A 17 0.18 -2.94 -17.65
N THR A 18 -0.28 -3.66 -16.62
CA THR A 18 -1.70 -3.82 -16.28
C THR A 18 -2.30 -2.52 -15.74
N LEU A 19 -1.50 -1.76 -14.98
CA LEU A 19 -1.79 -0.38 -14.65
C LEU A 19 -0.76 0.52 -15.34
N SER A 20 -1.21 1.42 -16.22
CA SER A 20 -0.31 2.48 -16.68
C SER A 20 -0.04 3.46 -15.56
N ALA A 21 1.22 3.85 -15.40
CA ALA A 21 1.55 5.03 -14.62
C ALA A 21 0.71 6.21 -15.14
N PRO A 22 0.03 6.97 -14.25
CA PRO A 22 -0.76 8.12 -14.69
C PRO A 22 0.15 9.08 -15.47
N PRO A 23 -0.36 9.77 -16.51
CA PRO A 23 0.41 10.75 -17.24
C PRO A 23 0.79 11.90 -16.30
N THR A 24 1.96 11.79 -15.68
CA THR A 24 2.60 12.89 -14.97
C THR A 24 3.19 13.85 -16.01
N PRO A 25 3.26 15.16 -15.73
CA PRO A 25 4.04 16.06 -16.57
C PRO A 25 5.42 15.42 -16.78
N LYS A 26 5.96 15.46 -18.00
CA LYS A 26 7.35 15.03 -18.23
C LYS A 26 8.24 15.88 -17.32
N LEU A 27 8.56 15.35 -16.14
CA LEU A 27 9.38 16.02 -15.14
C LEU A 27 10.80 16.00 -15.68
N LYS A 28 11.13 16.98 -16.52
CA LYS A 28 12.51 17.30 -16.85
C LYS A 28 13.13 17.91 -15.60
N ALA A 29 13.65 17.04 -14.74
CA ALA A 29 14.70 17.28 -13.76
C ALA A 29 14.74 18.70 -13.14
N ALA A 30 13.83 18.99 -12.22
CA ALA A 30 14.06 19.98 -11.17
C ALA A 30 13.26 19.60 -9.92
N ALA A 31 13.94 19.39 -8.78
CA ALA A 31 13.29 19.14 -7.48
C ALA A 31 12.26 20.24 -7.13
N ASN A 32 12.52 21.49 -7.57
CA ASN A 32 11.64 22.64 -7.39
C ASN A 32 10.31 22.55 -8.16
N ASP A 33 10.25 21.77 -9.25
CA ASP A 33 9.00 21.58 -10.01
C ASP A 33 8.12 20.54 -9.34
N LEU A 34 8.73 19.47 -8.82
CA LEU A 34 8.03 18.44 -8.07
C LEU A 34 7.41 18.97 -6.79
N GLN A 35 8.15 19.79 -6.03
CA GLN A 35 7.61 20.40 -4.82
C GLN A 35 6.38 21.27 -5.14
N ARG A 36 6.46 22.15 -6.14
CA ARG A 36 5.32 23.00 -6.54
C ARG A 36 4.11 22.20 -7.03
N ILE A 37 4.34 21.12 -7.78
CA ILE A 37 3.28 20.25 -8.30
C ILE A 37 2.65 19.41 -7.18
N ALA A 38 3.45 18.99 -6.19
CA ALA A 38 2.97 18.25 -5.04
C ALA A 38 2.16 19.16 -4.08
N GLU A 39 2.62 20.40 -3.88
CA GLU A 39 1.89 21.43 -3.15
C GLU A 39 0.57 21.83 -3.83
N SER A 40 0.48 21.69 -5.16
CA SER A 40 -0.80 21.88 -5.85
C SER A 40 -1.76 20.70 -5.66
N GLY A 41 -1.28 19.54 -5.23
CA GLY A 41 -2.06 18.30 -5.15
C GLY A 41 -2.26 17.58 -6.49
N ALA A 42 -1.53 17.98 -7.53
CA ALA A 42 -1.66 17.40 -8.88
C ALA A 42 -0.83 16.11 -9.07
N ILE A 43 -0.25 15.61 -7.97
CA ILE A 43 0.60 14.43 -7.94
C ILE A 43 -0.05 13.35 -7.06
N THR A 44 0.17 12.11 -7.42
CA THR A 44 -0.30 10.97 -6.62
C THR A 44 0.68 10.68 -5.49
N ALA A 45 0.21 10.14 -4.37
CA ALA A 45 1.09 9.69 -3.30
C ALA A 45 2.06 8.60 -3.77
N SER A 46 1.62 7.71 -4.67
CA SER A 46 2.51 6.68 -5.27
C SER A 46 3.70 7.29 -5.99
N THR A 47 3.51 8.40 -6.71
CA THR A 47 4.60 9.12 -7.36
C THR A 47 5.58 9.69 -6.33
N LEU A 48 5.07 10.19 -5.20
CA LEU A 48 5.91 10.70 -4.11
C LEU A 48 6.68 9.58 -3.39
N VAL A 49 6.05 8.42 -3.15
CA VAL A 49 6.73 7.23 -2.61
C VAL A 49 7.86 6.81 -3.54
N GLU A 50 7.59 6.74 -4.85
CA GLU A 50 8.59 6.41 -5.86
C GLU A 50 9.71 7.47 -5.93
N TYR A 51 9.38 8.75 -5.81
CA TYR A 51 10.35 9.83 -5.75
C TYR A 51 11.28 9.69 -4.54
N ILE A 52 10.71 9.59 -3.33
CA ILE A 52 11.41 9.37 -2.06
C ILE A 52 12.37 8.18 -2.17
N ALA A 53 11.84 7.05 -2.64
CA ALA A 53 12.56 5.80 -2.67
C ALA A 53 13.68 5.76 -3.73
N SER A 54 13.55 6.53 -4.80
CA SER A 54 14.50 6.51 -5.91
C SER A 54 15.66 7.51 -5.77
N ARG A 55 15.61 8.45 -4.82
CA ARG A 55 16.69 9.44 -4.64
C ARG A 55 17.98 8.80 -4.14
N THR A 56 19.11 9.34 -4.60
CA THR A 56 20.45 8.97 -4.10
C THR A 56 20.65 9.27 -2.60
N ALA A 57 19.86 10.19 -2.04
CA ALA A 57 19.83 10.46 -0.60
C ALA A 57 19.19 9.31 0.22
N SER A 58 18.25 8.57 -0.38
CA SER A 58 17.51 7.50 0.29
C SER A 58 18.08 6.12 -0.02
N SER A 59 18.56 5.91 -1.26
CA SER A 59 18.92 4.60 -1.79
C SER A 59 20.26 4.62 -2.51
N SER A 60 21.06 3.57 -2.33
CA SER A 60 22.28 3.35 -3.10
C SER A 60 22.03 2.63 -4.42
N THR A 61 21.02 1.75 -4.48
CA THR A 61 20.55 1.08 -5.70
C THR A 61 19.06 0.78 -5.57
N VAL A 62 18.31 0.92 -6.65
CA VAL A 62 16.89 0.55 -6.73
C VAL A 62 16.71 -0.68 -7.62
N PHE A 63 16.12 -1.73 -7.08
CA PHE A 63 15.74 -2.93 -7.80
C PHE A 63 14.25 -2.88 -8.13
N VAL A 64 13.92 -2.86 -9.42
CA VAL A 64 12.52 -2.85 -9.88
C VAL A 64 12.17 -4.23 -10.39
N TYR A 65 11.32 -4.94 -9.67
CA TYR A 65 10.80 -6.22 -10.14
C TYR A 65 9.62 -6.01 -11.09
N ASP A 66 9.56 -6.86 -12.12
CA ASP A 66 8.54 -6.87 -13.17
C ASP A 66 7.09 -6.79 -12.67
N LEU A 67 6.72 -7.47 -11.58
CA LEU A 67 5.35 -7.40 -11.04
C LEU A 67 5.00 -6.00 -10.52
N ALA A 68 5.94 -5.27 -9.90
CA ALA A 68 5.69 -3.89 -9.48
C ALA A 68 5.56 -2.96 -10.68
N GLU A 69 6.39 -3.16 -11.71
CA GLU A 69 6.29 -2.39 -12.95
C GLU A 69 4.97 -2.66 -13.67
N GLN A 70 4.51 -3.92 -13.71
CA GLN A 70 3.19 -4.29 -14.25
C GLN A 70 2.05 -3.65 -13.45
N ALA A 71 2.22 -3.49 -12.14
CA ALA A 71 1.34 -2.77 -11.24
C ALA A 71 1.45 -1.23 -11.35
N GLY A 72 2.25 -0.70 -12.28
CA GLY A 72 2.35 0.74 -12.54
C GLY A 72 3.31 1.48 -11.60
N PHE A 73 4.20 0.77 -10.90
CA PHE A 73 5.13 1.33 -9.92
C PHE A 73 6.58 0.96 -10.27
N GLY A 74 7.46 1.96 -10.41
CA GLY A 74 8.87 1.77 -10.81
C GLY A 74 9.20 2.34 -12.21
N SER A 75 8.20 2.59 -13.04
CA SER A 75 8.41 3.17 -14.38
C SER A 75 8.95 4.60 -14.33
N LEU A 76 8.54 5.40 -13.34
CA LEU A 76 9.04 6.77 -13.18
C LEU A 76 10.50 6.77 -12.73
N THR A 77 10.88 5.87 -11.83
CA THR A 77 12.25 5.66 -11.36
C THR A 77 13.18 5.34 -12.50
N LYS A 78 12.78 4.43 -13.40
CA LYS A 78 13.53 4.15 -14.64
C LYS A 78 13.68 5.40 -15.50
N SER A 79 12.58 6.12 -15.73
CA SER A 79 12.60 7.34 -16.55
C SER A 79 13.50 8.44 -15.96
N TRP A 80 13.49 8.63 -14.63
CA TRP A 80 14.31 9.62 -13.95
C TRP A 80 15.79 9.25 -13.95
N ALA A 81 16.10 7.95 -13.84
CA ALA A 81 17.47 7.44 -13.94
C ALA A 81 18.05 7.64 -15.36
N GLU A 82 17.26 7.36 -16.41
CA GLU A 82 17.65 7.62 -17.80
C GLU A 82 17.83 9.12 -18.09
N ALA A 83 17.03 9.98 -17.45
CA ALA A 83 17.12 11.42 -17.60
C ALA A 83 18.31 12.06 -16.84
N GLY A 84 19.15 11.28 -16.15
CA GLY A 84 20.31 11.80 -15.40
C GLY A 84 19.94 12.63 -14.18
N SER A 85 18.76 12.40 -13.58
CA SER A 85 18.34 13.06 -12.33
C SER A 85 19.17 12.56 -11.14
N GLU A 86 19.01 13.14 -9.94
CA GLU A 86 19.58 12.66 -8.67
C GLU A 86 18.95 11.31 -8.20
N THR A 87 18.78 10.39 -9.14
CA THR A 87 18.18 9.07 -8.99
C THR A 87 19.28 8.03 -8.85
N ALA A 88 19.12 7.12 -7.88
CA ALA A 88 20.05 6.03 -7.68
C ALA A 88 20.06 5.05 -8.88
N PRO A 89 21.16 4.32 -9.12
CA PRO A 89 21.22 3.29 -10.15
C PRO A 89 20.04 2.32 -10.07
N VAL A 90 19.41 2.04 -11.22
CA VAL A 90 18.21 1.20 -11.31
C VAL A 90 18.56 -0.12 -11.97
N VAL A 91 18.13 -1.22 -11.36
CA VAL A 91 18.31 -2.59 -11.87
C VAL A 91 16.92 -3.21 -12.06
N SER A 92 16.59 -3.55 -13.29
CA SER A 92 15.34 -4.27 -13.59
C SER A 92 15.54 -5.78 -13.40
N LEU A 93 14.64 -6.42 -12.67
CA LEU A 93 14.69 -7.85 -12.36
C LEU A 93 13.34 -8.52 -12.63
N GLN A 94 13.38 -9.84 -12.78
CA GLN A 94 12.19 -10.68 -12.89
C GLN A 94 11.83 -11.26 -11.53
N THR A 95 10.55 -11.33 -11.22
CA THR A 95 10.04 -11.95 -10.01
C THR A 95 10.07 -13.46 -10.16
N ARG A 96 10.79 -14.13 -9.26
CA ARG A 96 10.84 -15.58 -9.16
C ARG A 96 11.16 -16.00 -7.74
N ALA A 97 10.88 -17.25 -7.41
CA ALA A 97 11.38 -17.85 -6.18
C ALA A 97 12.91 -17.66 -6.08
N GLY A 98 13.39 -17.21 -4.92
CA GLY A 98 14.82 -16.95 -4.73
C GLY A 98 15.30 -15.59 -5.26
N ALA A 99 14.44 -14.76 -5.85
CA ALA A 99 14.81 -13.42 -6.31
C ALA A 99 15.42 -12.55 -5.20
N GLY A 100 14.99 -12.75 -3.94
CA GLY A 100 15.55 -12.08 -2.77
C GLY A 100 17.00 -12.46 -2.46
N LEU A 101 17.53 -13.59 -2.95
CA LEU A 101 18.94 -13.97 -2.76
C LEU A 101 19.89 -12.99 -3.45
N SER A 102 19.46 -12.38 -4.56
CA SER A 102 20.25 -11.34 -5.21
C SER A 102 20.41 -10.10 -4.33
N LEU A 103 19.34 -9.71 -3.62
CA LEU A 103 19.37 -8.62 -2.63
C LEU A 103 20.26 -8.99 -1.45
N ALA A 104 20.15 -10.22 -0.92
CA ALA A 104 20.99 -10.70 0.18
C ALA A 104 22.48 -10.75 -0.20
N GLY A 105 22.80 -11.22 -1.40
CA GLY A 105 24.16 -11.23 -1.93
C GLY A 105 24.73 -9.81 -2.06
N ARG A 106 23.95 -8.87 -2.60
CA ARG A 106 24.35 -7.46 -2.73
C ARG A 106 24.58 -6.80 -1.37
N LEU A 107 23.68 -7.04 -0.41
CA LEU A 107 23.79 -6.48 0.93
C LEU A 107 25.00 -7.05 1.67
N SER A 108 25.30 -8.35 1.49
CA SER A 108 26.49 -9.00 2.05
C SER A 108 27.79 -8.55 1.38
N GLN A 109 27.77 -8.26 0.08
CA GLN A 109 28.92 -7.79 -0.69
C GLN A 109 29.30 -6.32 -0.42
N GLY A 110 28.44 -5.54 0.25
CA GLY A 110 28.69 -4.13 0.62
C GLY A 110 29.96 -3.89 1.47
N SER A 111 30.63 -4.95 1.91
CA SER A 111 31.98 -4.91 2.50
C SER A 111 33.12 -4.68 1.48
N SER A 112 32.86 -4.73 0.17
CA SER A 112 33.89 -4.51 -0.87
C SER A 112 33.30 -3.78 -2.09
N LYS A 113 33.95 -2.67 -2.48
CA LYS A 113 33.56 -1.61 -3.46
C LYS A 113 32.53 -0.55 -3.02
N ASP A 114 31.48 -0.87 -2.26
CA ASP A 114 30.46 0.12 -1.82
C ASP A 114 30.69 0.68 -0.40
N ALA A 115 31.82 0.35 0.23
CA ALA A 115 32.15 0.68 1.62
C ALA A 115 32.12 2.19 1.95
N ALA A 116 32.24 3.08 0.95
CA ALA A 116 32.21 4.53 1.15
C ALA A 116 30.79 5.15 1.14
N LYS A 117 29.77 4.48 0.58
CA LYS A 117 28.41 5.02 0.42
C LYS A 117 27.32 4.26 1.20
N GLY A 118 27.63 3.10 1.76
CA GLY A 118 26.64 2.23 2.39
C GLY A 118 25.71 1.55 1.37
N ALA A 119 25.28 0.33 1.70
CA ALA A 119 24.36 -0.49 0.92
C ALA A 119 22.92 -0.31 1.42
N ILE A 120 22.30 0.86 1.18
CA ILE A 120 20.86 1.04 1.39
C ILE A 120 20.15 0.62 0.11
N LEU A 121 19.76 -0.65 0.05
CA LEU A 121 19.10 -1.20 -1.13
C LEU A 121 17.61 -0.93 -1.05
N THR A 122 17.02 -0.47 -2.15
CA THR A 122 15.58 -0.35 -2.30
C THR A 122 15.07 -1.38 -3.30
N ALA A 123 13.96 -2.04 -3.01
CA ALA A 123 13.29 -2.95 -3.94
C ALA A 123 11.80 -2.59 -4.11
N TYR A 124 11.29 -2.69 -5.32
CA TYR A 124 9.87 -2.54 -5.64
C TYR A 124 9.30 -3.89 -6.06
N THR A 125 8.26 -4.35 -5.39
CA THR A 125 7.59 -5.63 -5.66
C THR A 125 6.11 -5.56 -5.26
N THR A 126 5.30 -6.56 -5.59
CA THR A 126 3.89 -6.65 -5.15
C THR A 126 3.76 -7.59 -3.96
N PRO A 127 2.60 -7.68 -3.28
CA PRO A 127 2.40 -8.69 -2.22
C PRO A 127 2.72 -10.11 -2.67
N ALA A 128 2.38 -10.48 -3.91
CA ALA A 128 2.70 -11.79 -4.48
C ALA A 128 4.21 -11.96 -4.75
N GLY A 129 4.86 -10.92 -5.27
CA GLY A 129 6.31 -10.96 -5.50
C GLY A 129 7.12 -10.98 -4.20
N LEU A 130 6.68 -10.26 -3.17
CA LEU A 130 7.27 -10.30 -1.83
C LEU A 130 7.15 -11.70 -1.22
N ALA A 131 5.98 -12.33 -1.35
CA ALA A 131 5.77 -13.71 -0.88
C ALA A 131 6.75 -14.70 -1.55
N ALA A 132 7.01 -14.55 -2.85
CA ALA A 132 7.98 -15.37 -3.58
C ALA A 132 9.44 -15.14 -3.13
N MET A 133 9.73 -14.00 -2.49
CA MET A 133 11.06 -13.65 -1.99
C MET A 133 11.27 -13.98 -0.51
N ALA A 134 10.19 -14.13 0.27
CA ALA A 134 10.23 -14.18 1.74
C ALA A 134 11.27 -15.16 2.30
N GLN A 135 11.35 -16.38 1.74
CA GLN A 135 12.32 -17.40 2.17
C GLN A 135 13.78 -16.96 2.00
N SER A 136 14.07 -16.10 1.01
CA SER A 136 15.42 -15.60 0.76
C SER A 136 15.89 -14.62 1.82
N PHE A 137 14.97 -14.00 2.56
CA PHE A 137 15.30 -12.98 3.55
C PHE A 137 15.96 -13.56 4.81
N ALA A 138 15.84 -14.87 5.04
CA ALA A 138 16.61 -15.56 6.08
C ALA A 138 18.14 -15.45 5.88
N TYR A 139 18.59 -15.15 4.66
CA TYR A 139 20.01 -14.94 4.32
C TYR A 139 20.45 -13.48 4.38
N LEU A 140 19.57 -12.53 4.75
CA LEU A 140 19.96 -11.14 4.89
C LEU A 140 20.86 -10.95 6.12
N PRO A 141 21.95 -10.16 6.01
CA PRO A 141 22.68 -9.71 7.19
C PRO A 141 21.79 -8.80 8.03
N ARG A 142 22.08 -8.67 9.33
CA ARG A 142 21.37 -7.72 10.20
C ARG A 142 21.45 -6.30 9.64
N ALA A 143 20.33 -5.58 9.72
CA ALA A 143 20.28 -4.17 9.33
C ALA A 143 21.22 -3.32 10.19
N THR A 144 21.90 -2.40 9.51
CA THR A 144 22.72 -1.35 10.13
C THR A 144 22.45 -0.02 9.43
N GLN A 145 22.92 1.07 10.03
CA GLN A 145 22.77 2.42 9.46
C GLN A 145 23.22 2.53 8.00
N ASN A 146 24.26 1.78 7.62
CA ASN A 146 24.85 1.83 6.29
C ASN A 146 24.57 0.57 5.45
N SER A 147 23.80 -0.39 5.95
CA SER A 147 23.50 -1.63 5.23
C SER A 147 22.14 -2.15 5.64
N ARG A 148 21.12 -1.86 4.85
CA ARG A 148 19.74 -2.30 5.08
C ARG A 148 18.96 -2.40 3.78
N LEU A 149 17.79 -3.02 3.87
CA LEU A 149 16.89 -3.23 2.74
C LEU A 149 15.57 -2.51 3.05
N VAL A 150 15.11 -1.68 2.11
CA VAL A 150 13.78 -1.06 2.14
C VAL A 150 12.98 -1.58 0.95
N ILE A 151 11.82 -2.16 1.18
CA ILE A 151 10.96 -2.70 0.15
C ILE A 151 9.67 -1.87 0.11
N GLN A 152 9.43 -1.18 -1.00
CA GLN A 152 8.18 -0.48 -1.24
C GLN A 152 7.24 -1.41 -2.01
N VAL A 153 6.08 -1.70 -1.43
CA VAL A 153 5.15 -2.71 -1.92
C VAL A 153 3.81 -2.05 -2.27
N PRO A 154 3.61 -1.64 -3.55
CA PRO A 154 2.29 -1.26 -4.03
C PRO A 154 1.31 -2.42 -3.86
N THR A 155 0.35 -2.30 -2.94
CA THR A 155 -0.65 -3.35 -2.70
C THR A 155 -1.73 -3.29 -3.76
N VAL A 156 -1.45 -3.98 -4.85
CA VAL A 156 -2.42 -4.27 -5.90
C VAL A 156 -2.06 -5.63 -6.52
N THR A 157 -3.00 -6.55 -6.48
CA THR A 157 -2.83 -7.93 -6.94
C THR A 157 -4.00 -8.29 -7.84
N PRO A 158 -3.77 -8.86 -9.04
CA PRO A 158 -4.85 -9.40 -9.84
C PRO A 158 -5.40 -10.70 -9.22
N VAL A 159 -6.72 -10.80 -9.09
CA VAL A 159 -7.39 -11.90 -8.38
C VAL A 159 -8.56 -12.48 -9.18
N GLY A 160 -8.83 -13.77 -8.95
CA GLY A 160 -9.90 -14.51 -9.62
C GLY A 160 -9.65 -14.75 -11.11
N GLU A 161 -10.58 -15.44 -11.77
CA GLU A 161 -10.49 -15.80 -13.19
C GLU A 161 -10.55 -14.59 -14.13
N ARG A 162 -11.09 -13.47 -13.64
CA ARG A 162 -11.22 -12.21 -14.37
C ARG A 162 -10.00 -11.30 -14.19
N PHE A 163 -9.00 -11.71 -13.40
CA PHE A 163 -7.81 -10.91 -13.08
C PHE A 163 -8.16 -9.49 -12.57
N ALA A 164 -9.24 -9.37 -11.79
CA ALA A 164 -9.64 -8.10 -11.21
C ALA A 164 -8.57 -7.62 -10.23
N LEU A 165 -8.22 -6.34 -10.27
CA LEU A 165 -7.25 -5.79 -9.33
C LEU A 165 -7.87 -5.69 -7.94
N SER A 166 -7.10 -6.05 -6.92
CA SER A 166 -7.52 -6.05 -5.53
C SER A 166 -6.38 -5.57 -4.61
N PRO A 167 -6.68 -4.82 -3.53
CA PRO A 167 -5.69 -4.45 -2.52
C PRO A 167 -5.33 -5.59 -1.56
N THR A 168 -5.89 -6.79 -1.75
CA THR A 168 -5.73 -7.91 -0.81
C THR A 168 -4.28 -8.27 -0.53
N LEU A 169 -3.99 -8.59 0.73
CA LEU A 169 -2.70 -9.11 1.19
C LEU A 169 -2.65 -10.65 1.17
N ALA A 170 -3.69 -11.31 0.67
CA ALA A 170 -3.87 -12.76 0.75
C ALA A 170 -2.63 -13.55 0.28
N SER A 171 -1.97 -13.14 -0.81
CA SER A 171 -0.78 -13.82 -1.32
C SER A 171 0.42 -13.74 -0.37
N LEU A 172 0.50 -12.69 0.45
CA LEU A 172 1.59 -12.45 1.39
C LEU A 172 1.35 -13.13 2.74
N THR A 173 0.10 -13.23 3.19
CA THR A 173 -0.27 -13.72 4.52
C THR A 173 0.43 -15.01 4.95
N PRO A 174 0.52 -16.08 4.12
CA PRO A 174 1.21 -17.31 4.52
C PRO A 174 2.72 -17.16 4.74
N SER A 175 3.32 -16.12 4.15
CA SER A 175 4.76 -15.86 4.20
C SER A 175 5.16 -14.82 5.24
N LEU A 176 4.22 -14.08 5.83
CA LEU A 176 4.49 -13.11 6.90
C LEU A 176 5.26 -13.72 8.09
N PRO A 177 4.91 -14.93 8.58
CA PRO A 177 5.66 -15.57 9.66
C PRO A 177 7.07 -16.04 9.28
N LEU A 178 7.40 -16.09 7.97
CA LEU A 178 8.72 -16.48 7.48
C LEU A 178 9.72 -15.32 7.48
N LEU A 179 9.25 -14.08 7.67
CA LEU A 179 10.12 -12.92 7.76
C LEU A 179 11.00 -13.04 9.01
N PRO A 180 12.33 -12.86 8.89
CA PRO A 180 13.21 -12.93 10.04
C PRO A 180 12.99 -11.72 10.98
N GLU A 181 13.47 -11.86 12.20
CA GLU A 181 13.54 -10.74 13.13
C GLU A 181 14.36 -9.57 12.54
N GLY A 182 14.00 -8.35 12.91
CA GLY A 182 14.63 -7.13 12.40
C GLY A 182 13.91 -6.46 11.21
N PHE A 183 12.86 -7.10 10.67
CA PHE A 183 11.95 -6.43 9.74
C PHE A 183 10.92 -5.56 10.46
N ALA A 184 10.78 -4.32 10.01
CA ALA A 184 9.62 -3.47 10.25
C ALA A 184 8.67 -3.60 9.06
N VAL A 185 7.43 -4.03 9.28
CA VAL A 185 6.40 -4.17 8.23
C VAL A 185 5.30 -3.15 8.49
N LEU A 186 5.28 -2.10 7.67
CA LEU A 186 4.41 -0.93 7.80
C LEU A 186 3.27 -0.99 6.77
N LEU A 187 2.08 -0.60 7.18
CA LEU A 187 0.87 -0.54 6.35
C LEU A 187 0.32 0.89 6.31
N SER A 188 0.14 1.43 5.12
CA SER A 188 -0.54 2.72 4.88
C SER A 188 -1.77 2.55 4.00
N ALA A 189 -2.85 3.24 4.38
CA ALA A 189 -4.15 3.16 3.69
C ALA A 189 -4.61 4.49 3.10
N THR A 190 -3.96 5.60 3.48
CA THR A 190 -4.27 6.94 2.95
C THR A 190 -3.10 7.50 2.14
N PRO A 191 -3.33 8.48 1.26
CA PRO A 191 -2.26 9.11 0.49
C PRO A 191 -1.20 9.75 1.39
N GLN A 192 -1.63 10.38 2.48
CA GLN A 192 -0.74 11.00 3.46
C GLN A 192 0.12 9.96 4.19
N GLU A 193 -0.53 8.90 4.73
CA GLU A 193 0.18 7.81 5.38
C GLU A 193 1.20 7.15 4.43
N ALA A 194 0.87 6.98 3.15
CA ALA A 194 1.78 6.37 2.19
C ALA A 194 3.07 7.18 2.03
N VAL A 195 2.99 8.51 1.96
CA VAL A 195 4.17 9.39 1.84
C VAL A 195 4.97 9.43 3.14
N GLU A 196 4.29 9.55 4.28
CA GLU A 196 4.93 9.67 5.60
C GLU A 196 5.58 8.36 6.05
N LEU A 197 4.92 7.22 5.88
CA LEU A 197 5.50 5.92 6.22
C LEU A 197 6.58 5.49 5.23
N ALA A 198 6.51 5.90 3.96
CA ALA A 198 7.63 5.75 3.04
C ALA A 198 8.85 6.56 3.52
N THR A 199 8.64 7.78 4.01
CA THR A 199 9.71 8.62 4.60
C THR A 199 10.31 7.97 5.83
N LEU A 200 9.45 7.54 6.77
CA LEU A 200 9.86 6.83 7.99
C LEU A 200 10.69 5.58 7.66
N SER A 201 10.33 4.85 6.59
CA SER A 201 11.07 3.66 6.16
C SER A 201 12.55 3.91 5.89
N TYR A 202 12.91 5.11 5.45
CA TYR A 202 14.31 5.50 5.21
C TYR A 202 14.95 6.18 6.42
N GLN A 203 14.16 6.74 7.34
CA GLN A 203 14.65 7.29 8.61
C GLN A 203 15.10 6.20 9.59
N LEU A 204 14.41 5.04 9.58
CA LEU A 204 14.74 3.88 10.40
C LEU A 204 16.08 3.27 9.95
N THR A 205 17.08 3.31 10.82
CA THR A 205 18.45 2.86 10.50
C THR A 205 18.74 1.43 10.94
N ASN A 206 17.95 0.87 11.87
CA ASN A 206 18.24 -0.39 12.55
C ASN A 206 17.36 -1.56 12.08
N ASN A 207 16.54 -1.35 11.06
CA ASN A 207 15.58 -2.32 10.55
C ASN A 207 15.73 -2.47 9.04
N HIS A 208 15.45 -3.68 8.55
CA HIS A 208 14.93 -3.79 7.18
C HIS A 208 13.48 -3.35 7.22
N VAL A 209 13.02 -2.65 6.19
CA VAL A 209 11.65 -2.12 6.18
C VAL A 209 10.90 -2.65 4.98
N ILE A 210 9.68 -3.12 5.20
CA ILE A 210 8.69 -3.40 4.16
C ILE A 210 7.57 -2.40 4.38
N HIS A 211 7.33 -1.53 3.40
CA HIS A 211 6.21 -0.60 3.43
C HIS A 211 5.20 -0.99 2.38
N LEU A 212 4.06 -1.48 2.86
CA LEU A 212 2.88 -1.82 2.06
C LEU A 212 1.94 -0.62 2.05
N PHE A 213 1.59 -0.14 0.86
CA PHE A 213 0.71 1.01 0.70
C PHE A 213 -0.38 0.71 -0.33
N ASP A 214 -1.58 1.23 -0.08
CA ASP A 214 -2.75 1.05 -0.96
C ASP A 214 -2.55 1.70 -2.35
N HIS A 215 -1.96 0.94 -3.26
CA HIS A 215 -1.81 1.31 -4.66
C HIS A 215 -3.02 0.93 -5.51
N TYR A 216 -3.94 0.13 -4.97
CA TYR A 216 -5.19 -0.16 -5.64
C TYR A 216 -6.06 1.09 -5.78
N SER A 217 -6.10 1.96 -4.76
CA SER A 217 -6.92 3.17 -4.80
C SER A 217 -6.20 4.43 -4.33
N SER A 218 -6.11 4.64 -3.01
CA SER A 218 -5.74 5.92 -2.41
C SER A 218 -4.40 6.47 -2.90
N ALA A 219 -3.36 5.64 -3.03
CA ALA A 219 -2.06 6.14 -3.45
C ALA A 219 -2.01 6.56 -4.93
N ARG A 220 -2.98 6.15 -5.77
CA ARG A 220 -3.11 6.59 -7.17
C ARG A 220 -4.02 7.80 -7.35
N GLU A 221 -4.67 8.25 -6.27
CA GLU A 221 -5.55 9.41 -6.31
C GLU A 221 -4.74 10.72 -6.31
N THR A 222 -5.15 11.70 -7.10
CA THR A 222 -4.70 13.10 -7.03
C THR A 222 -5.69 13.95 -6.23
N GLY A 223 -5.33 15.18 -5.88
CA GLY A 223 -6.15 16.06 -5.05
C GLY A 223 -5.72 16.14 -3.59
N HIS A 224 -4.61 15.50 -3.23
CA HIS A 224 -4.04 15.53 -1.89
C HIS A 224 -2.80 16.40 -1.88
N VAL A 225 -2.81 17.43 -1.05
CA VAL A 225 -1.63 18.28 -0.85
C VAL A 225 -0.63 17.52 0.00
N ALA A 226 0.54 17.25 -0.57
CA ALA A 226 1.66 16.66 0.16
C ALA A 226 2.93 17.41 -0.24
N THR A 227 3.74 17.79 0.76
CA THR A 227 5.07 18.33 0.47
C THR A 227 6.04 17.16 0.36
N PRO A 228 6.87 17.06 -0.70
CA PRO A 228 7.88 16.02 -0.78
C PRO A 228 8.82 16.18 0.43
N PRO A 229 8.87 15.19 1.34
CA PRO A 229 9.63 15.32 2.57
C PRO A 229 11.12 15.21 2.27
N VAL A 230 11.91 16.02 2.98
CA VAL A 230 13.37 15.82 3.02
C VAL A 230 13.64 14.60 3.89
N VAL A 231 14.23 13.58 3.30
CA VAL A 231 14.55 12.34 4.00
C VAL A 231 15.95 12.44 4.58
N LEU A 232 16.04 12.49 5.90
CA LEU A 232 17.31 12.41 6.63
C LEU A 232 17.27 11.17 7.53
N PRO A 233 18.23 10.24 7.41
CA PRO A 233 18.35 9.13 8.35
C PRO A 233 18.47 9.65 9.79
N GLU A 234 17.76 9.02 10.73
CA GLU A 234 17.79 9.40 12.14
C GLU A 234 18.38 8.24 12.97
N PRO A 235 19.71 8.24 13.21
CA PRO A 235 20.36 7.15 13.93
C PRO A 235 19.77 6.97 15.32
N GLY A 236 19.39 5.74 15.65
CA GLY A 236 18.80 5.41 16.95
C GLY A 236 17.30 5.66 17.06
N LEU A 237 16.64 6.17 16.01
CA LEU A 237 15.18 6.27 15.98
C LEU A 237 14.57 4.87 16.04
N THR A 238 13.76 4.63 17.08
CA THR A 238 12.98 3.39 17.19
C THR A 238 11.74 3.46 16.29
N LEU A 239 11.18 2.31 15.92
CA LEU A 239 9.95 2.27 15.14
C LEU A 239 8.79 3.00 15.84
N GLU A 240 8.65 2.82 17.15
CA GLU A 240 7.60 3.45 17.94
C GLU A 240 7.74 4.97 18.00
N ASP A 241 8.95 5.47 18.29
CA ASP A 241 9.22 6.91 18.32
C ASP A 241 9.03 7.56 16.94
N GLY A 242 9.45 6.86 15.88
CA GLY A 242 9.28 7.31 14.50
C GLY A 242 7.82 7.41 14.09
N LEU A 243 6.99 6.41 14.44
CA LEU A 243 5.55 6.46 14.23
C LEU A 243 4.91 7.61 15.00
N LYS A 244 5.25 7.76 16.29
CA LYS A 244 4.71 8.83 17.14
C LYS A 244 5.07 10.21 16.61
N LYS A 245 6.30 10.40 16.14
CA LYS A 245 6.76 11.63 15.50
C LYS A 245 6.00 11.94 14.21
N ALA A 246 5.63 10.90 13.45
CA ALA A 246 4.76 11.01 12.29
C ALA A 246 3.26 11.14 12.64
N GLY A 247 2.89 11.14 13.93
CA GLY A 247 1.50 11.26 14.37
C GLY A 247 0.70 9.95 14.37
N TYR A 248 1.38 8.80 14.32
CA TYR A 248 0.77 7.47 14.26
C TYR A 248 1.17 6.58 15.44
N SER A 249 0.43 5.49 15.60
CA SER A 249 0.73 4.38 16.50
C SER A 249 0.72 3.06 15.74
N ALA A 250 1.34 2.02 16.30
CA ALA A 250 1.33 0.68 15.70
C ALA A 250 -0.09 0.11 15.54
N PHE A 251 -0.95 0.41 16.51
CA PHE A 251 -2.37 0.06 16.54
C PHE A 251 -3.18 1.32 16.83
N GLU A 252 -4.23 1.56 16.06
CA GLU A 252 -5.19 2.63 16.35
C GLU A 252 -6.54 2.01 16.69
N TYR A 253 -7.12 2.45 17.80
CA TYR A 253 -8.50 2.17 18.15
C TYR A 253 -9.42 3.31 17.69
N ALA A 254 -10.56 2.96 17.10
CA ALA A 254 -11.63 3.89 16.78
C ALA A 254 -13.01 3.28 17.10
N GLY A 255 -13.96 4.10 17.51
CA GLY A 255 -15.32 3.68 17.84
C GLY A 255 -15.71 3.94 19.28
N ASP A 256 -16.73 3.21 19.75
CA ASP A 256 -17.33 3.40 21.06
C ASP A 256 -16.37 2.99 22.20
N GLN A 257 -15.99 3.91 23.07
CA GLN A 257 -15.11 3.63 24.22
C GLN A 257 -15.65 2.54 25.17
N ASN A 258 -16.96 2.24 25.12
CA ASN A 258 -17.59 1.16 25.88
C ASN A 258 -17.94 -0.06 25.01
N ALA A 259 -17.31 -0.21 23.84
CA ALA A 259 -17.57 -1.28 22.90
C ALA A 259 -17.51 -2.67 23.55
N GLN A 260 -18.45 -3.52 23.15
CA GLN A 260 -18.48 -4.93 23.54
C GLN A 260 -17.88 -5.82 22.45
N THR A 261 -17.92 -5.35 21.20
CA THR A 261 -17.40 -6.04 20.02
C THR A 261 -16.36 -5.16 19.34
N VAL A 262 -15.18 -5.74 19.05
CA VAL A 262 -14.13 -5.09 18.27
C VAL A 262 -13.86 -5.89 17.00
N VAL A 263 -13.71 -5.19 15.87
CA VAL A 263 -13.15 -5.77 14.65
C VAL A 263 -11.69 -5.34 14.49
N VAL A 264 -10.79 -6.26 14.13
CA VAL A 264 -9.37 -5.99 13.92
C VAL A 264 -9.04 -6.21 12.45
N LEU A 265 -8.47 -5.20 11.79
CA LEU A 265 -8.11 -5.24 10.38
C LEU A 265 -6.70 -4.69 10.16
N ALA A 266 -5.97 -5.28 9.20
CA ALA A 266 -4.78 -4.65 8.64
C ALA A 266 -5.15 -3.29 8.02
N ASN A 267 -4.31 -2.27 8.21
CA ASN A 267 -4.55 -0.94 7.65
C ASN A 267 -4.68 -1.01 6.13
N GLY A 268 -5.84 -0.58 5.61
CA GLY A 268 -6.21 -0.68 4.20
C GLY A 268 -7.64 -0.18 3.97
N PRO A 269 -8.18 -0.29 2.74
CA PRO A 269 -9.49 0.26 2.38
C PRO A 269 -10.66 -0.24 3.25
N LEU A 270 -10.67 -1.54 3.61
CA LEU A 270 -11.70 -2.11 4.48
C LEU A 270 -11.57 -1.61 5.92
N ALA A 271 -10.35 -1.41 6.42
CA ALA A 271 -10.13 -0.85 7.75
C ALA A 271 -10.62 0.60 7.85
N LEU A 272 -10.37 1.43 6.82
CA LEU A 272 -10.89 2.79 6.76
C LEU A 272 -12.43 2.82 6.69
N THR A 273 -13.03 1.89 5.95
CA THR A 273 -14.48 1.75 5.88
C THR A 273 -15.08 1.33 7.22
N ALA A 274 -14.45 0.36 7.91
CA ALA A 274 -14.85 -0.05 9.26
C ALA A 274 -14.72 1.10 10.26
N LYS A 275 -13.64 1.89 10.19
CA LYS A 275 -13.43 3.09 11.02
C LYS A 275 -14.58 4.10 10.86
N ALA A 276 -14.98 4.37 9.62
CA ALA A 276 -16.11 5.26 9.34
C ALA A 276 -17.43 4.71 9.90
N LEU A 277 -17.65 3.39 9.80
CA LEU A 277 -18.82 2.73 10.38
C LEU A 277 -18.85 2.80 11.91
N ALA A 278 -17.71 2.56 12.57
CA ALA A 278 -17.61 2.57 14.04
C ALA A 278 -18.01 3.90 14.68
N SER A 279 -17.89 5.02 13.95
CA SER A 279 -18.34 6.34 14.43
C SER A 279 -19.86 6.47 14.52
N HIS A 280 -20.62 5.53 13.92
CA HIS A 280 -22.08 5.58 13.80
C HIS A 280 -22.77 4.37 14.46
N VAL A 281 -22.03 3.37 14.93
CA VAL A 281 -22.58 2.13 15.49
C VAL A 281 -22.16 1.98 16.96
N PRO A 282 -23.05 2.27 17.93
CA PRO A 282 -22.78 2.03 19.34
C PRO A 282 -22.41 0.57 19.61
N GLY A 283 -21.48 0.35 20.54
CA GLY A 283 -21.00 -1.00 20.88
C GLY A 283 -19.96 -1.60 19.93
N LEU A 284 -19.66 -0.94 18.80
CA LEU A 284 -18.61 -1.33 17.85
C LEU A 284 -17.31 -0.55 18.09
N GLY A 285 -16.21 -1.26 18.23
CA GLY A 285 -14.87 -0.73 18.09
C GLY A 285 -14.14 -1.33 16.88
N VAL A 286 -13.13 -0.62 16.40
CA VAL A 286 -12.26 -1.04 15.30
C VAL A 286 -10.82 -0.85 15.75
N VAL A 287 -10.00 -1.87 15.59
CA VAL A 287 -8.54 -1.77 15.71
C VAL A 287 -7.92 -1.86 14.32
N ILE A 288 -7.19 -0.81 13.96
CA ILE A 288 -6.47 -0.69 12.69
C ILE A 288 -5.00 -0.99 12.96
N VAL A 289 -4.48 -2.01 12.28
CA VAL A 289 -3.08 -2.46 12.44
C VAL A 289 -2.20 -1.80 11.40
N ARG A 290 -1.30 -0.90 11.83
CA ARG A 290 -0.32 -0.22 10.97
C ARG A 290 1.03 -0.92 10.94
N VAL A 291 1.38 -1.66 11.99
CA VAL A 291 2.63 -2.41 12.08
C VAL A 291 2.33 -3.89 12.25
N LEU A 292 2.69 -4.70 11.25
CA LEU A 292 2.58 -6.15 11.34
C LEU A 292 3.80 -6.75 12.06
N ARG A 293 5.00 -6.21 11.82
CA ARG A 293 6.24 -6.68 12.44
C ARG A 293 7.13 -5.49 12.80
N PRO A 294 7.90 -5.53 13.91
CA PRO A 294 7.71 -6.47 15.02
C PRO A 294 6.32 -6.31 15.65
N TRP A 295 5.71 -7.41 16.08
CA TRP A 295 4.40 -7.39 16.71
C TRP A 295 4.53 -6.97 18.17
N ASN A 296 3.86 -5.89 18.58
CA ASN A 296 3.91 -5.39 19.95
C ASN A 296 2.61 -5.73 20.68
N GLU A 297 2.66 -6.80 21.47
CA GLU A 297 1.50 -7.30 22.22
C GLU A 297 0.98 -6.31 23.27
N GLU A 298 1.87 -5.61 23.96
CA GLU A 298 1.51 -4.63 24.99
C GLU A 298 0.78 -3.43 24.37
N ALA A 299 1.28 -2.94 23.23
CA ALA A 299 0.63 -1.88 22.49
C ALA A 299 -0.78 -2.31 22.01
N LEU A 300 -0.95 -3.53 21.51
CA LEU A 300 -2.28 -4.02 21.14
C LEU A 300 -3.21 -4.13 22.36
N ARG A 301 -2.75 -4.69 23.48
CA ARG A 301 -3.56 -4.77 24.72
C ARG A 301 -3.97 -3.39 25.20
N SER A 302 -3.09 -2.39 25.09
CA SER A 302 -3.34 -1.03 25.57
C SER A 302 -4.44 -0.29 24.81
N VAL A 303 -4.67 -0.63 23.53
CA VAL A 303 -5.68 0.07 22.70
C VAL A 303 -7.05 -0.59 22.74
N ILE A 304 -7.17 -1.82 23.24
CA ILE A 304 -8.47 -2.52 23.33
C ILE A 304 -9.15 -2.17 24.65
N PRO A 305 -10.38 -1.58 24.64
CA PRO A 305 -11.09 -1.26 25.87
C PRO A 305 -11.39 -2.49 26.73
N ALA A 306 -11.33 -2.34 28.06
CA ALA A 306 -11.62 -3.42 29.00
C ALA A 306 -13.07 -3.94 28.93
N SER A 307 -13.98 -3.19 28.31
CA SER A 307 -15.38 -3.57 28.10
C SER A 307 -15.57 -4.65 27.02
N VAL A 308 -14.55 -4.90 26.20
CA VAL A 308 -14.63 -5.78 25.02
C VAL A 308 -14.76 -7.24 25.44
N LYS A 309 -15.73 -7.94 24.83
CA LYS A 309 -16.01 -9.37 25.07
C LYS A 309 -15.81 -10.23 23.82
N LYS A 310 -15.89 -9.63 22.63
CA LYS A 310 -15.74 -10.30 21.34
C LYS A 310 -14.77 -9.52 20.46
N VAL A 311 -13.78 -10.23 19.92
CA VAL A 311 -12.81 -9.70 18.97
C VAL A 311 -12.94 -10.50 17.67
N HIS A 312 -13.16 -9.80 16.57
CA HIS A 312 -13.33 -10.39 15.24
C HIS A 312 -12.18 -9.94 14.36
N VAL A 313 -11.31 -10.87 13.98
CA VAL A 313 -10.10 -10.55 13.20
C VAL A 313 -10.35 -10.85 11.74
N PHE A 314 -10.19 -9.84 10.87
CA PHE A 314 -10.35 -9.98 9.44
C PHE A 314 -8.96 -10.17 8.83
N ASP A 315 -8.73 -11.37 8.30
CA ASP A 315 -7.49 -11.73 7.63
C ASP A 315 -7.73 -11.91 6.14
N ASP A 316 -6.94 -11.22 5.34
CA ASP A 316 -6.81 -11.56 3.93
C ASP A 316 -6.09 -12.92 3.82
N VAL A 317 -6.75 -13.93 3.26
CA VAL A 317 -6.19 -15.27 3.10
C VAL A 317 -6.34 -15.78 1.68
N PRO A 318 -5.41 -16.59 1.15
CA PRO A 318 -5.53 -17.14 -0.21
C PRO A 318 -6.77 -18.01 -0.40
N THR A 319 -7.13 -18.78 0.64
CA THR A 319 -8.23 -19.76 0.63
C THR A 319 -8.94 -19.76 1.98
N GLU A 320 -10.20 -20.21 2.00
CA GLU A 320 -10.98 -20.35 3.24
C GLU A 320 -10.41 -21.38 4.22
N THR A 321 -9.48 -22.23 3.77
CA THR A 321 -8.78 -23.22 4.59
C THR A 321 -7.49 -22.68 5.23
N THR A 322 -6.97 -21.55 4.72
CA THR A 322 -5.75 -20.94 5.25
C THR A 322 -6.05 -20.17 6.52
N GLN A 323 -5.25 -20.36 7.56
CA GLN A 323 -5.34 -19.53 8.76
C GLN A 323 -4.56 -18.23 8.57
N GLY A 324 -5.20 -17.12 8.91
CA GLY A 324 -4.60 -15.80 8.83
C GLY A 324 -3.54 -15.55 9.90
N ALA A 325 -2.48 -14.82 9.54
CA ALA A 325 -1.39 -14.48 10.45
C ALA A 325 -1.84 -13.47 11.51
N LEU A 326 -2.69 -12.50 11.13
CA LEU A 326 -3.16 -11.46 12.05
C LEU A 326 -4.01 -12.07 13.16
N TYR A 327 -4.91 -13.01 12.83
CA TYR A 327 -5.68 -13.74 13.82
C TYR A 327 -4.78 -14.46 14.83
N LEU A 328 -3.72 -15.13 14.37
CA LEU A 328 -2.84 -15.86 15.27
C LEU A 328 -2.13 -14.91 16.23
N ASP A 329 -1.63 -13.78 15.72
CA ASP A 329 -0.97 -12.76 16.53
C ASP A 329 -1.92 -12.13 17.56
N VAL A 330 -3.15 -11.78 17.15
CA VAL A 330 -4.19 -11.22 18.04
C VAL A 330 -4.66 -12.26 19.07
N PHE A 331 -4.89 -13.50 18.65
CA PHE A 331 -5.32 -14.59 19.53
C PHE A 331 -4.26 -14.84 20.61
N ALA A 332 -2.99 -14.97 20.22
CA ALA A 332 -1.88 -15.16 21.17
C ALA A 332 -1.76 -13.98 22.15
N THR A 333 -1.90 -12.75 21.66
CA THR A 333 -1.81 -11.52 22.48
C THR A 333 -2.88 -11.45 23.58
N LEU A 334 -4.10 -11.94 23.29
CA LEU A 334 -5.27 -11.84 24.17
C LEU A 334 -5.53 -13.12 24.97
N LEU A 335 -4.81 -14.20 24.70
CA LEU A 335 -4.92 -15.45 25.43
C LEU A 335 -4.28 -15.31 26.81
N ASN A 336 -5.11 -15.28 27.86
CA ASN A 336 -4.66 -15.41 29.23
C ASN A 336 -5.10 -16.79 29.78
N PRO A 337 -4.18 -17.67 30.21
CA PRO A 337 -4.53 -18.98 30.75
C PRO A 337 -5.18 -18.93 32.14
N LEU A 338 -5.01 -17.82 32.88
CA LEU A 338 -5.49 -17.65 34.26
C LEU A 338 -6.84 -16.93 34.33
N GLU A 339 -7.15 -16.12 33.33
CA GLU A 339 -8.37 -15.28 33.30
C GLU A 339 -9.11 -15.44 31.98
N ARG A 340 -10.44 -15.41 32.02
CA ARG A 340 -11.25 -15.41 30.78
C ARG A 340 -11.15 -14.05 30.09
N GLY A 341 -10.31 -13.97 29.06
CA GLY A 341 -10.26 -12.86 28.12
C GLY A 341 -11.44 -12.83 27.13
N PRO A 342 -11.47 -11.85 26.21
CA PRO A 342 -12.48 -11.79 25.16
C PRO A 342 -12.39 -13.00 24.22
N THR A 343 -13.52 -13.40 23.66
CA THR A 343 -13.54 -14.43 22.61
C THR A 343 -12.98 -13.86 21.31
N VAL A 344 -11.97 -14.52 20.73
CA VAL A 344 -11.37 -14.10 19.45
C VAL A 344 -11.86 -15.02 18.34
N LYS A 345 -12.40 -14.46 17.26
CA LYS A 345 -12.91 -15.20 16.09
C LYS A 345 -12.20 -14.75 14.82
N ALA A 346 -11.79 -15.71 14.01
CA ALA A 346 -11.21 -15.46 12.70
C ALA A 346 -12.32 -15.26 11.65
N HIS A 347 -12.13 -14.26 10.78
CA HIS A 347 -12.86 -14.07 9.54
C HIS A 347 -11.87 -14.12 8.39
N ARG A 348 -11.91 -15.23 7.64
CA ARG A 348 -11.02 -15.52 6.51
C ARG A 348 -11.58 -14.85 5.26
N ILE A 349 -11.01 -13.70 4.89
CA ILE A 349 -11.44 -12.93 3.73
C ILE A 349 -10.59 -13.35 2.53
N VAL A 350 -11.19 -14.14 1.64
CA VAL A 350 -10.54 -14.49 0.37
C VAL A 350 -10.57 -13.32 -0.61
N PRO A 351 -9.69 -13.28 -1.64
CA PRO A 351 -9.65 -12.19 -2.60
C PRO A 351 -10.99 -11.83 -3.24
N ALA A 352 -11.80 -12.83 -3.59
CA ALA A 352 -13.13 -12.61 -4.15
C ALA A 352 -14.06 -11.87 -3.18
N ARG A 353 -13.98 -12.18 -1.87
CA ARG A 353 -14.76 -11.52 -0.82
C ARG A 353 -14.27 -10.11 -0.56
N THR A 354 -12.95 -9.89 -0.62
CA THR A 354 -12.38 -8.52 -0.61
C THR A 354 -12.97 -7.70 -1.75
N GLN A 355 -13.00 -8.24 -2.97
CA GLN A 355 -13.55 -7.54 -4.12
C GLN A 355 -15.04 -7.24 -3.99
N GLU A 356 -15.82 -8.18 -3.47
CA GLU A 356 -17.24 -8.00 -3.17
C GLU A 356 -17.45 -6.84 -2.19
N PHE A 357 -16.71 -6.82 -1.08
CA PHE A 357 -16.79 -5.75 -0.07
C PHE A 357 -16.40 -4.37 -0.59
N LEU A 358 -15.45 -4.30 -1.53
CA LEU A 358 -15.04 -3.02 -2.13
C LEU A 358 -16.01 -2.54 -3.22
N ASN A 359 -16.59 -3.46 -3.99
CA ASN A 359 -17.55 -3.13 -5.03
C ASN A 359 -18.92 -2.72 -4.47
N ASP A 360 -19.33 -3.38 -3.38
CA ASP A 360 -20.56 -3.05 -2.66
C ASP A 360 -20.27 -2.86 -1.17
N VAL A 361 -20.04 -1.59 -0.83
CA VAL A 361 -19.81 -1.17 0.56
C VAL A 361 -20.97 -1.59 1.46
N ALA A 362 -22.22 -1.59 1.00
CA ALA A 362 -23.36 -1.96 1.85
C ALA A 362 -23.27 -3.40 2.33
N THR A 363 -22.77 -4.31 1.48
CA THR A 363 -22.50 -5.71 1.85
C THR A 363 -21.45 -5.81 2.96
N PHE A 364 -20.37 -5.01 2.89
CA PHE A 364 -19.37 -4.98 3.97
C PHE A 364 -19.92 -4.39 5.27
N LEU A 365 -20.65 -3.27 5.20
CA LEU A 365 -21.24 -2.64 6.38
C LEU A 365 -22.25 -3.56 7.07
N THR A 366 -23.07 -4.26 6.30
CA THR A 366 -24.02 -5.25 6.81
C THR A 366 -23.26 -6.40 7.48
N PHE A 367 -22.23 -6.93 6.83
CA PHE A 367 -21.40 -8.00 7.40
C PHE A 367 -20.80 -7.61 8.75
N VAL A 368 -20.27 -6.39 8.90
CA VAL A 368 -19.72 -5.91 10.17
C VAL A 368 -20.83 -5.68 11.20
N ALA A 369 -21.97 -5.10 10.81
CA ALA A 369 -23.10 -4.85 11.69
C ALA A 369 -23.69 -6.15 12.27
N ASP A 370 -23.74 -7.23 11.48
CA ASP A 370 -24.23 -8.55 11.89
C ASP A 370 -23.34 -9.22 12.96
N LEU A 371 -22.13 -8.70 13.21
CA LEU A 371 -21.27 -9.19 14.30
C LEU A 371 -21.70 -8.67 15.67
N LEU A 372 -22.53 -7.62 15.72
CA LEU A 372 -23.04 -7.06 16.97
C LEU A 372 -24.20 -7.90 17.54
N PRO A 373 -24.39 -7.93 18.87
CA PRO A 373 -25.48 -8.70 19.50
C PRO A 373 -26.89 -8.23 19.15
N SER A 374 -27.05 -6.96 18.80
CA SER A 374 -28.32 -6.32 18.47
C SER A 374 -28.28 -5.80 17.04
N SER A 375 -29.32 -6.08 16.25
CA SER A 375 -29.46 -5.53 14.90
C SER A 375 -29.56 -4.01 14.97
N SER A 376 -28.46 -3.33 14.65
CA SER A 376 -28.45 -1.89 14.47
C SER A 376 -28.75 -1.63 12.99
N PRO A 377 -29.62 -0.66 12.65
CA PRO A 377 -29.80 -0.27 11.26
C PRO A 377 -28.44 0.15 10.70
N VAL A 378 -28.07 -0.41 9.56
CA VAL A 378 -26.79 -0.10 8.90
C VAL A 378 -26.81 1.38 8.50
N PRO A 379 -25.95 2.23 9.08
CA PRO A 379 -25.95 3.65 8.77
C PRO A 379 -25.42 3.86 7.34
N SER A 380 -26.00 4.83 6.65
CA SER A 380 -25.47 5.27 5.37
C SER A 380 -24.20 6.09 5.60
N LEU A 381 -23.08 5.67 4.99
CA LEU A 381 -21.83 6.44 4.96
C LEU A 381 -21.85 7.54 3.88
N ALA A 382 -23.02 8.03 3.48
CA ALA A 382 -23.14 9.06 2.46
C ALA A 382 -22.59 10.40 2.97
N VAL A 383 -21.57 10.91 2.27
CA VAL A 383 -21.04 12.25 2.53
C VAL A 383 -22.03 13.29 1.98
N PRO A 384 -22.54 14.23 2.81
CA PRO A 384 -23.46 15.26 2.35
C PRO A 384 -22.78 16.17 1.32
N ASN A 385 -23.55 16.62 0.32
CA ASN A 385 -23.07 17.50 -0.75
C ASN A 385 -21.91 16.95 -1.62
N LEU A 386 -21.70 15.64 -1.60
CA LEU A 386 -20.73 14.98 -2.49
C LEU A 386 -21.23 15.00 -3.95
N LYS A 387 -20.42 15.52 -4.86
CA LYS A 387 -20.64 15.39 -6.30
C LYS A 387 -19.67 14.37 -6.88
N LYS A 388 -20.19 13.44 -7.66
CA LYS A 388 -19.41 12.39 -8.35
C LYS A 388 -19.52 12.62 -9.85
N LEU A 389 -18.39 12.71 -10.53
CA LEU A 389 -18.30 12.76 -11.98
C LEU A 389 -17.60 11.50 -12.45
N LEU A 390 -18.10 10.90 -13.52
CA LEU A 390 -17.53 9.71 -14.13
C LEU A 390 -17.35 9.96 -15.62
N PHE A 391 -16.13 9.82 -16.10
CA PHE A 391 -15.81 9.95 -17.52
C PHE A 391 -15.33 8.59 -18.02
N PHE A 392 -15.87 8.18 -19.16
CA PHE A 392 -15.34 7.06 -19.93
C PHE A 392 -14.63 7.61 -21.15
N SER A 393 -13.40 7.19 -21.37
CA SER A 393 -12.62 7.57 -22.53
C SER A 393 -11.82 6.38 -23.05
N THR A 394 -11.25 6.51 -24.24
CA THR A 394 -10.23 5.58 -24.71
C THR A 394 -8.85 6.21 -24.49
N PRO A 395 -7.85 5.45 -24.00
CA PRO A 395 -6.49 5.97 -23.82
C PRO A 395 -5.98 6.61 -25.12
N GLN A 396 -5.33 7.77 -24.98
CA GLN A 396 -4.78 8.56 -26.11
C GLN A 396 -5.80 9.15 -27.09
N SER A 397 -7.10 9.10 -26.78
CA SER A 397 -8.10 9.90 -27.51
C SER A 397 -7.97 11.40 -27.23
N THR A 398 -8.54 12.22 -28.10
CA THR A 398 -8.59 13.69 -27.90
C THR A 398 -9.31 14.10 -26.62
N LEU A 399 -10.23 13.27 -26.11
CA LEU A 399 -10.98 13.51 -24.88
C LEU A 399 -10.31 12.95 -23.63
N SER A 400 -9.21 12.18 -23.76
CA SER A 400 -8.52 11.57 -22.61
C SER A 400 -7.93 12.60 -21.62
N ALA A 401 -7.74 13.85 -22.04
CA ALA A 401 -7.26 14.94 -21.18
C ALA A 401 -8.39 15.67 -20.41
N LEU A 402 -9.66 15.45 -20.78
CA LEU A 402 -10.79 16.19 -20.21
C LEU A 402 -10.93 16.01 -18.70
N PRO A 403 -10.84 14.79 -18.12
CA PRO A 403 -11.02 14.61 -16.67
C PRO A 403 -9.95 15.35 -15.88
N LYS A 404 -8.68 15.28 -16.34
CA LYS A 404 -7.57 16.01 -15.73
C LYS A 404 -7.73 17.53 -15.84
N MET A 405 -8.27 18.02 -16.96
CA MET A 405 -8.60 19.44 -17.11
C MET A 405 -9.68 19.88 -16.12
N VAL A 406 -10.75 19.08 -15.97
CA VAL A 406 -11.83 19.33 -14.99
C VAL A 406 -11.26 19.36 -13.57
N GLU A 407 -10.42 18.39 -13.21
CA GLU A 407 -9.76 18.38 -11.91
C GLU A 407 -8.89 19.62 -11.69
N THR A 408 -8.07 19.99 -12.68
CA THR A 408 -7.18 21.16 -12.58
C THR A 408 -7.93 22.48 -12.37
N VAL A 409 -9.19 22.56 -12.82
CA VAL A 409 -10.06 23.71 -12.51
C VAL A 409 -10.42 23.75 -11.03
N PHE A 410 -10.73 22.60 -10.42
CA PHE A 410 -11.19 22.54 -9.02
C PHE A 410 -10.07 22.45 -7.97
N LEU A 411 -8.92 21.88 -8.33
CA LEU A 411 -7.75 21.71 -7.46
C LEU A 411 -7.34 22.98 -6.69
N PRO A 412 -7.30 24.19 -7.29
CA PRO A 412 -6.86 25.40 -6.60
C PRO A 412 -7.94 26.02 -5.69
N HIS A 413 -9.19 25.55 -5.75
CA HIS A 413 -10.29 26.15 -4.98
C HIS A 413 -10.20 25.75 -3.51
N LYS A 414 -9.90 26.72 -2.63
CA LYS A 414 -9.80 26.50 -1.17
C LYS A 414 -11.11 26.06 -0.50
N SER A 415 -12.26 26.29 -1.13
CA SER A 415 -13.59 25.95 -0.60
C SER A 415 -14.09 24.58 -1.05
N LEU A 416 -13.34 23.87 -1.88
CA LEU A 416 -13.67 22.56 -2.41
C LEU A 416 -12.48 21.61 -2.24
N VAL A 417 -12.78 20.33 -2.11
CA VAL A 417 -11.81 19.25 -2.25
C VAL A 417 -12.17 18.53 -3.53
N SER A 418 -11.21 18.44 -4.44
CA SER A 418 -11.33 17.66 -5.67
C SER A 418 -10.36 16.50 -5.60
N ARG A 419 -10.84 15.30 -5.92
CA ARG A 419 -10.01 14.10 -6.02
C ARG A 419 -10.29 13.38 -7.31
N LEU A 420 -9.24 12.89 -7.97
CA LEU A 420 -9.35 12.13 -9.21
C LEU A 420 -8.65 10.79 -9.05
N LEU A 421 -9.37 9.72 -9.42
CA LEU A 421 -8.81 8.38 -9.60
C LEU A 421 -9.10 7.92 -11.03
N THR A 422 -8.06 7.45 -11.71
CA THR A 422 -8.17 6.88 -13.06
C THR A 422 -7.91 5.38 -13.01
N ASP A 423 -8.86 4.62 -13.54
CA ASP A 423 -8.71 3.19 -13.78
C ASP A 423 -8.61 2.91 -15.27
N TYR A 424 -7.81 1.90 -15.62
CA TYR A 424 -7.68 1.39 -16.98
C TYR A 424 -8.17 -0.06 -17.00
N ASP A 425 -8.78 -0.45 -18.11
CA ASP A 425 -8.89 -1.88 -18.44
C ASP A 425 -7.49 -2.47 -18.72
N VAL A 426 -7.38 -3.78 -18.86
CA VAL A 426 -6.14 -4.52 -19.19
C VAL A 426 -5.36 -3.89 -20.36
N PHE A 427 -6.06 -3.22 -21.27
CA PHE A 427 -5.45 -2.44 -22.33
C PHE A 427 -5.23 -0.98 -21.90
N SER A 428 -4.07 -0.69 -21.31
CA SER A 428 -3.60 0.68 -21.04
C SER A 428 -3.14 1.44 -22.31
N ARG A 429 -3.45 0.91 -23.49
CA ARG A 429 -3.01 1.37 -24.83
C ARG A 429 -4.22 1.72 -25.72
N PRO A 430 -4.01 2.32 -26.90
CA PRO A 430 -5.10 2.58 -27.85
C PRO A 430 -5.94 1.31 -28.09
N GLY A 431 -7.25 1.42 -27.90
CA GLY A 431 -8.21 0.31 -27.98
C GLY A 431 -8.78 -0.15 -26.62
N GLY A 432 -8.20 0.28 -25.50
CA GLY A 432 -8.77 0.05 -24.17
C GLY A 432 -9.78 1.10 -23.71
N VAL A 433 -10.30 0.92 -22.49
CA VAL A 433 -11.20 1.86 -21.81
C VAL A 433 -10.51 2.42 -20.57
N ALA A 434 -10.61 3.72 -20.37
CA ALA A 434 -10.26 4.41 -19.13
C ALA A 434 -11.54 4.93 -18.45
N ALA A 435 -11.59 4.77 -17.13
CA ALA A 435 -12.66 5.29 -16.29
C ALA A 435 -12.06 6.28 -15.27
N ASP A 436 -12.37 7.56 -15.45
CA ASP A 436 -11.91 8.63 -14.58
C ASP A 436 -13.03 9.04 -13.62
N ARG A 437 -12.76 8.93 -12.31
CA ARG A 437 -13.69 9.22 -11.23
C ARG A 437 -13.24 10.49 -10.53
N ILE A 438 -14.03 11.55 -10.64
CA ILE A 438 -13.80 12.78 -9.88
C ILE A 438 -14.82 12.89 -8.76
N VAL A 439 -14.33 13.14 -7.56
CA VAL A 439 -15.15 13.41 -6.38
C VAL A 439 -14.91 14.86 -5.94
N LEU A 440 -16.00 15.62 -5.80
CA LEU A 440 -15.97 16.99 -5.30
C LEU A 440 -16.78 17.06 -3.99
N SER A 441 -16.19 17.64 -2.95
CA SER A 441 -16.86 17.89 -1.68
C SER A 441 -16.43 19.24 -1.08
N SER A 442 -17.13 19.69 -0.04
CA SER A 442 -16.60 20.77 0.81
C SER A 442 -15.52 20.21 1.75
N PRO A 443 -14.49 20.99 2.14
CA PRO A 443 -13.41 20.53 3.03
C PRO A 443 -13.83 19.99 4.41
N ARG A 444 -15.07 20.26 4.85
CA ARG A 444 -15.62 19.85 6.15
C ARG A 444 -16.58 18.66 6.08
N ALA A 445 -16.76 18.04 4.91
CA ALA A 445 -17.73 16.97 4.67
C ALA A 445 -17.10 15.59 4.69
#